data_AF-A0A847DFQ2-F1
#
_entry.id   AF-A0A847DFQ2-F1
#
_cell.length_a   1.000
_cell.length_b   1.000
_cell.length_c   1.000
_cell.angle_alpha   90.00
_cell.angle_beta   90.00
_cell.angle_gamma   90.00
#
_symmetry.space_group_name_H-M   'P 1'
#
loop_
_entity.id
_entity.type
_entity.pdbx_description
1 polymer ?
#
loop_
_entity_poly.entity_id
_entity_poly.type
_entity_poly.pdbx_seq_one_letter_code
_entity_poly.pdbx_strand_id
1 'polypeptide(L)'
;MRIDRMLAITVMLLNRDRIIARELAEKFEVSVRTVYRDIDAINMAGIPVISYSGNEGGFGIMEHFRLDRQLLTLNDMLTILTALKGIDTGLIHKEVESAIEKITNLVPKEKADQAEQFFNQMVIDVVPYGSGKKY
;
A
#
# COMPACT_ATOMS: atom_id res chain seq x y z
N MET A 1 -1.85 -13.15 18.87
CA MET A 1 -1.82 -14.42 18.11
C MET A 1 -0.56 -14.49 17.24
N ARG A 2 -0.23 -15.64 16.62
CA ARG A 2 0.98 -15.79 15.76
C ARG A 2 0.99 -14.82 14.58
N ILE A 3 -0.17 -14.62 13.94
CA ILE A 3 -0.34 -13.69 12.81
C ILE A 3 -0.06 -12.24 13.24
N ASP A 4 -0.63 -11.79 14.36
CA ASP A 4 -0.42 -10.41 14.87
C ASP A 4 1.06 -10.12 15.10
N ARG A 5 1.80 -11.10 15.66
CA ARG A 5 3.24 -10.97 15.88
C ARG A 5 4.01 -10.91 14.56
N MET A 6 3.70 -11.79 13.60
CA MET A 6 4.34 -11.74 12.27
C MET A 6 4.09 -10.39 11.59
N LEU A 7 2.86 -9.89 11.63
CA LEU A 7 2.52 -8.57 11.08
C LEU A 7 3.32 -7.45 11.78
N ALA A 8 3.38 -7.48 13.11
CA ALA A 8 4.15 -6.51 13.88
C ALA A 8 5.66 -6.55 13.54
N ILE A 9 6.24 -7.75 13.41
CA ILE A 9 7.63 -7.93 12.97
C ILE A 9 7.84 -7.31 11.58
N THR A 10 6.96 -7.62 10.62
CA THR A 10 7.03 -7.05 9.26
C THR A 10 6.99 -5.52 9.29
N VAL A 11 6.05 -4.91 10.01
CA VAL A 11 5.95 -3.45 10.13
C VAL A 11 7.21 -2.85 10.76
N MET A 12 7.79 -3.53 11.75
CA MET A 12 9.05 -3.07 12.35
C MET A 12 10.21 -3.10 11.35
N LEU A 13 10.34 -4.18 10.57
CA LEU A 13 11.38 -4.32 9.54
C LEU A 13 11.20 -3.36 8.35
N LEU A 14 9.98 -2.86 8.10
CA LEU A 14 9.72 -1.83 7.09
C LEU A 14 10.13 -0.43 7.55
N ASN A 15 10.17 -0.17 8.86
CA ASN A 15 10.45 1.15 9.44
C ASN A 15 11.89 1.29 9.97
N ARG A 16 12.64 0.19 10.03
CA ARG A 16 14.03 0.16 10.52
C ARG A 16 14.88 -0.69 9.59
N ASP A 17 16.06 -0.21 9.27
CA ASP A 17 16.97 -0.90 8.35
C ASP A 17 17.38 -2.28 8.89
N ARG A 18 17.59 -2.41 10.20
CA ARG A 18 18.05 -3.64 10.85
C ARG A 18 17.47 -3.81 12.25
N ILE A 19 17.09 -5.05 12.60
CA ILE A 19 16.61 -5.43 13.93
C ILE A 19 17.19 -6.79 14.31
N ILE A 20 17.78 -6.90 15.51
CA ILE A 20 18.41 -8.12 15.97
C ILE A 20 17.34 -9.13 16.44
N ALA A 21 17.55 -10.42 16.18
CA ALA A 21 16.63 -11.49 16.58
C ALA A 21 16.31 -11.48 18.09
N ARG A 22 17.28 -11.11 18.92
CA ARG A 22 17.12 -11.01 20.38
C ARG A 22 16.20 -9.87 20.79
N GLU A 23 16.26 -8.73 20.12
CA GLU A 23 15.35 -7.59 20.36
C GLU A 23 13.90 -7.99 20.06
N LEU A 24 13.68 -8.69 18.94
CA LEU A 24 12.36 -9.22 18.59
C LEU A 24 11.89 -10.25 19.63
N ALA A 25 12.77 -11.13 20.08
CA ALA A 25 12.46 -12.16 21.06
C ALA A 25 12.04 -11.54 22.41
N GLU A 26 12.79 -10.55 22.89
CA GLU A 26 12.49 -9.81 24.12
C GLU A 26 11.20 -9.00 23.98
N LYS A 27 11.02 -8.26 22.88
CA LYS A 27 9.82 -7.44 22.64
C LYS A 27 8.53 -8.23 22.58
N PHE A 28 8.57 -9.41 21.97
CA PHE A 28 7.38 -10.25 21.80
C PHE A 28 7.27 -11.38 22.83
N GLU A 29 8.17 -11.41 23.83
CA GLU A 29 8.22 -12.41 24.89
C GLU A 29 8.24 -13.86 24.35
N VAL A 30 9.04 -14.10 23.32
CA VAL A 30 9.19 -15.41 22.68
C VAL A 30 10.65 -15.82 22.62
N SER A 31 10.89 -17.12 22.37
CA SER A 31 12.25 -17.59 22.11
C SER A 31 12.80 -17.04 20.79
N VAL A 32 14.13 -16.91 20.69
CA VAL A 32 14.81 -16.55 19.43
C VAL A 32 14.48 -17.56 18.31
N ARG A 33 14.33 -18.85 18.65
CA ARG A 33 13.89 -19.90 17.70
C ARG A 33 12.51 -19.62 17.11
N THR A 34 11.61 -19.04 17.91
CA THR A 34 10.28 -18.62 17.44
C THR A 34 10.39 -17.46 16.47
N VAL A 35 11.26 -16.48 16.76
CA VAL A 35 11.54 -15.36 15.84
C VAL A 35 12.05 -15.88 14.51
N TYR A 36 13.03 -16.79 14.49
CA TYR A 36 13.51 -17.40 13.25
C TYR A 36 12.37 -18.06 12.44
N ARG A 37 11.51 -18.86 13.10
CA ARG A 37 10.33 -19.45 12.43
C ARG A 37 9.35 -18.42 11.89
N ASP A 38 9.17 -17.30 12.58
CA ASP A 38 8.29 -16.23 12.12
C ASP A 38 8.92 -15.46 10.95
N ILE A 39 10.23 -15.22 10.96
CA ILE A 39 10.98 -14.67 9.81
C ILE A 39 10.88 -15.60 8.60
N ASP A 40 11.05 -16.90 8.77
CA ASP A 40 10.90 -17.88 7.67
C ASP A 40 9.49 -17.82 7.09
N ALA A 41 8.46 -17.74 7.95
CA ALA A 41 7.08 -17.63 7.53
C ALA A 41 6.79 -16.31 6.79
N ILE A 42 7.39 -15.20 7.20
CA ILE A 42 7.30 -13.90 6.53
C ILE A 42 7.97 -13.98 5.14
N ASN A 43 9.14 -14.62 5.04
CA ASN A 43 9.81 -14.89 3.77
C ASN A 43 8.94 -15.74 2.83
N MET A 44 8.35 -16.82 3.35
CA MET A 44 7.43 -17.68 2.59
C MET A 44 6.16 -16.95 2.15
N ALA A 45 5.77 -15.88 2.84
CA ALA A 45 4.65 -15.01 2.46
C ALA A 45 5.01 -13.98 1.38
N GLY A 46 6.24 -14.03 0.83
CA GLY A 46 6.69 -13.17 -0.26
C GLY A 46 7.34 -11.86 0.18
N ILE A 47 7.65 -11.70 1.48
CA ILE A 47 8.37 -10.54 2.00
C ILE A 47 9.85 -10.95 2.21
N PRO A 48 10.78 -10.51 1.33
CA PRO A 48 12.17 -10.94 1.35
C PRO A 48 12.91 -10.32 2.54
N VAL A 49 12.98 -11.08 3.63
CA VAL A 49 13.78 -10.75 4.81
C VAL A 49 15.18 -11.33 4.66
N ILE A 50 16.19 -10.48 4.77
CA ILE A 50 17.61 -10.81 4.71
C ILE A 50 18.17 -10.90 6.13
N SER A 51 19.03 -11.90 6.35
CA SER A 51 19.86 -11.98 7.55
C SER A 51 21.25 -11.38 7.31
N TYR A 52 21.65 -10.47 8.19
CA TYR A 52 22.98 -9.89 8.23
C TYR A 52 23.80 -10.55 9.33
N SER A 53 25.04 -10.94 9.03
CA SER A 53 25.97 -11.53 9.99
C SER A 53 26.93 -10.47 10.55
N GLY A 54 27.42 -10.67 11.77
CA GLY A 54 28.41 -9.80 12.43
C GLY A 54 27.90 -9.06 13.67
N ASN A 55 28.72 -8.14 14.19
CA ASN A 55 28.44 -7.40 15.43
C ASN A 55 27.22 -6.45 15.29
N GLU A 56 26.91 -6.03 14.06
CA GLU A 56 25.69 -5.29 13.66
C GLU A 56 24.77 -6.16 12.76
N GLY A 57 24.76 -7.46 13.04
CA GLY A 57 23.89 -8.42 12.38
C GLY A 57 22.42 -8.22 12.72
N GLY A 58 21.56 -9.08 12.19
CA GLY A 58 20.12 -9.03 12.42
C GLY A 58 19.32 -9.25 11.16
N PHE A 59 18.06 -8.87 11.19
CA PHE A 59 17.15 -8.96 10.07
C PHE A 59 16.84 -7.59 9.51
N GLY A 60 16.77 -7.51 8.19
CA GLY A 60 16.25 -6.36 7.47
C GLY A 60 15.47 -6.83 6.26
N ILE A 61 14.60 -5.98 5.73
CA ILE A 61 13.96 -6.23 4.45
C ILE A 61 14.96 -5.89 3.32
N MET A 62 14.95 -6.66 2.24
CA MET A 62 15.80 -6.40 1.09
C MET A 62 15.68 -4.94 0.63
N GLU A 63 16.83 -4.29 0.40
CA GLU A 63 16.86 -2.92 -0.10
C GLU A 63 16.12 -2.85 -1.45
N HIS A 64 15.25 -1.86 -1.61
CA HIS A 64 14.31 -1.76 -2.73
C HIS A 64 13.22 -2.83 -2.82
N PHE A 65 13.02 -3.67 -1.80
CA PHE A 65 11.74 -4.36 -1.61
C PHE A 65 10.67 -3.32 -1.32
N ARG A 66 10.11 -2.81 -2.40
CA ARG A 66 8.81 -2.19 -2.38
C ARG A 66 7.84 -3.37 -2.41
N LEU A 67 6.87 -3.36 -1.50
CA LEU A 67 5.59 -4.00 -1.78
C LEU A 67 5.22 -3.49 -3.17
N ASP A 68 5.44 -4.34 -4.18
CA ASP A 68 5.28 -3.91 -5.55
C ASP A 68 3.86 -3.38 -5.64
N ARG A 69 3.67 -2.30 -6.39
CA ARG A 69 2.50 -1.41 -6.35
C ARG A 69 1.24 -2.07 -6.93
N GLN A 70 1.04 -3.37 -6.70
CA GLN A 70 -0.06 -4.19 -7.16
C GLN A 70 -0.94 -4.68 -6.00
N LEU A 71 -1.09 -3.88 -4.92
CA LEU A 71 -2.28 -4.03 -4.07
C LEU A 71 -3.55 -3.68 -4.85
N LEU A 72 -3.43 -2.74 -5.80
CA LEU A 72 -4.50 -2.30 -6.69
C LEU A 72 -4.07 -2.57 -8.12
N THR A 73 -4.92 -3.26 -8.88
CA THR A 73 -4.78 -3.35 -10.33
C THR A 73 -5.07 -1.99 -10.97
N LEU A 74 -4.71 -1.82 -12.24
CA LEU A 74 -5.09 -0.61 -12.99
C LEU A 74 -6.62 -0.40 -12.95
N ASN A 75 -7.40 -1.49 -13.05
CA ASN A 75 -8.85 -1.43 -13.00
C ASN A 75 -9.38 -0.97 -11.64
N ASP A 76 -8.77 -1.41 -10.54
CA ASP A 76 -9.15 -0.95 -9.19
C ASP A 76 -8.89 0.55 -9.04
N MET A 77 -7.73 1.02 -9.51
CA MET A 77 -7.38 2.44 -9.47
C MET A 77 -8.32 3.29 -10.32
N LEU A 78 -8.64 2.85 -11.54
CA LEU A 78 -9.59 3.54 -12.41
C LEU A 78 -11.00 3.58 -11.82
N THR A 79 -11.44 2.49 -11.18
CA THR A 79 -12.75 2.41 -10.52
C THR A 79 -12.84 3.39 -9.35
N ILE A 80 -11.81 3.42 -8.49
CA ILE A 80 -11.75 4.33 -7.35
C ILE A 80 -11.74 5.79 -7.82
N LEU A 81 -10.90 6.13 -8.80
CA LEU A 81 -10.83 7.48 -9.35
C LEU A 81 -12.15 7.92 -9.99
N THR A 82 -12.84 7.01 -10.70
CA THR A 82 -14.17 7.28 -11.27
C THR A 82 -15.20 7.59 -10.19
N ALA A 83 -15.22 6.78 -9.12
CA ALA A 83 -16.11 7.00 -7.98
C ALA A 83 -15.81 8.35 -7.27
N LEU A 84 -14.54 8.68 -7.07
CA LEU A 84 -14.12 9.94 -6.44
C LEU A 84 -14.49 11.16 -7.29
N LYS A 85 -14.30 11.12 -8.62
CA LYS A 85 -14.74 12.21 -9.52
C LYS A 85 -16.25 12.39 -9.52
N GLY A 86 -17.03 11.31 -9.40
CA GLY A 86 -18.49 11.38 -9.27
C GLY A 86 -18.97 12.01 -7.96
N ILE A 87 -18.13 12.08 -6.92
CA ILE A 87 -18.45 12.70 -5.61
C ILE A 87 -18.14 14.20 -5.61
N ASP A 88 -17.25 14.69 -6.47
CA ASP A 88 -16.80 16.10 -6.54
C ASP A 88 -17.91 17.11 -6.92
N THR A 89 -19.15 16.63 -7.05
CA THR A 89 -20.28 17.43 -7.51
C THR A 89 -21.09 18.07 -6.38
N GLY A 90 -20.52 18.18 -5.17
CA GLY A 90 -21.12 19.03 -4.13
C GLY A 90 -20.72 18.81 -2.68
N LEU A 91 -19.88 17.83 -2.33
CA LEU A 91 -19.51 17.58 -0.93
C LEU A 91 -18.01 17.23 -0.79
N ILE A 92 -17.29 18.10 -0.07
CA ILE A 92 -15.94 17.89 0.51
C ILE A 92 -14.78 17.87 -0.52
N HIS A 93 -14.31 19.05 -0.93
CA HIS A 93 -13.33 19.20 -2.02
C HIS A 93 -11.89 18.77 -1.64
N LYS A 94 -11.40 19.08 -0.43
CA LYS A 94 -9.96 18.96 -0.13
C LYS A 94 -9.51 17.52 0.11
N GLU A 95 -10.32 16.74 0.81
CA GLU A 95 -10.04 15.33 1.09
C GLU A 95 -10.16 14.47 -0.18
N VAL A 96 -11.12 14.81 -1.05
CA VAL A 96 -11.33 14.14 -2.34
C VAL A 96 -10.19 14.47 -3.32
N GLU A 97 -9.79 15.73 -3.45
CA GLU A 97 -8.62 16.13 -4.23
C GLU A 97 -7.35 15.41 -3.75
N SER A 98 -7.10 15.37 -2.44
CA SER A 98 -5.95 14.66 -1.87
C SER A 98 -6.01 13.16 -2.15
N ALA A 99 -7.19 12.55 -2.11
CA ALA A 99 -7.38 11.13 -2.43
C ALA A 99 -7.10 10.86 -3.91
N ILE A 100 -7.61 11.72 -4.81
CA ILE A 100 -7.36 11.64 -6.26
C ILE A 100 -5.86 11.74 -6.54
N GLU A 101 -5.16 12.71 -5.95
CA GLU A 101 -3.72 12.88 -6.12
C GLU A 101 -2.94 11.65 -5.65
N LYS A 102 -3.29 11.11 -4.47
CA LYS A 102 -2.66 9.89 -3.93
C LYS A 102 -2.86 8.70 -4.84
N ILE A 103 -4.08 8.44 -5.31
CA ILE A 103 -4.36 7.30 -6.19
C ILE A 103 -3.68 7.48 -7.56
N THR A 104 -3.65 8.70 -8.09
CA THR A 104 -2.94 9.01 -9.35
C THR A 104 -1.44 8.72 -9.24
N ASN A 105 -0.82 9.08 -8.11
CA ASN A 105 0.60 8.80 -7.85
C ASN A 105 0.94 7.30 -7.66
N LEU A 106 -0.07 6.47 -7.42
CA LEU A 106 0.08 5.02 -7.35
C LEU A 106 0.05 4.36 -8.73
N VAL A 107 -0.52 5.01 -9.75
CA VAL A 107 -0.54 4.50 -11.12
C VAL A 107 0.90 4.39 -11.64
N PRO A 108 1.33 3.20 -12.12
CA PRO A 108 2.64 3.03 -12.74
C PRO A 108 2.83 3.99 -13.91
N LYS A 109 4.02 4.60 -14.04
CA LYS A 109 4.30 5.60 -15.08
C LYS A 109 4.11 5.03 -16.48
N GLU A 110 4.36 3.75 -16.66
CA GLU A 110 4.18 3.01 -17.93
C GLU A 110 2.70 2.88 -18.33
N LYS A 111 1.79 3.05 -17.38
CA LYS A 111 0.33 2.96 -17.58
C LYS A 111 -0.38 4.32 -17.41
N ALA A 112 0.38 5.39 -17.20
CA ALA A 112 -0.17 6.74 -17.00
C ALA A 112 -0.95 7.19 -18.24
N ASP A 113 -0.40 7.00 -19.44
CA ASP A 113 -1.05 7.37 -20.70
C ASP A 113 -2.40 6.63 -20.90
N GLN A 114 -2.45 5.35 -20.53
CA GLN A 114 -3.68 4.54 -20.62
C GLN A 114 -4.74 5.03 -19.63
N ALA A 115 -4.32 5.41 -18.42
CA ALA A 115 -5.22 5.99 -17.44
C ALA A 115 -5.75 7.35 -17.90
N GLU A 116 -4.89 8.22 -18.41
CA GLU A 116 -5.27 9.56 -18.89
C GLU A 116 -6.25 9.48 -20.07
N GLN A 117 -6.01 8.57 -21.03
CA GLN A 117 -6.92 8.33 -22.14
C GLN A 117 -8.30 7.86 -21.68
N PHE A 118 -8.36 6.95 -20.71
CA PHE A 118 -9.63 6.50 -20.12
C PHE A 118 -10.40 7.67 -19.49
N PHE A 119 -9.71 8.58 -18.78
CA PHE A 119 -10.36 9.74 -18.16
C PHE A 119 -10.82 10.78 -19.16
N ASN A 120 -10.04 11.10 -20.19
CA ASN A 120 -10.40 12.12 -21.17
C ASN A 120 -11.62 11.72 -22.02
N GLN A 121 -11.99 10.45 -22.03
CA GLN A 121 -13.15 9.93 -22.75
C GLN A 121 -14.41 9.80 -21.88
N MET A 122 -14.32 10.06 -20.57
CA MET A 122 -15.43 9.87 -19.64
C MET A 122 -15.98 11.19 -19.12
N VAL A 123 -17.27 11.41 -19.33
CA VAL A 123 -18.04 12.50 -18.72
C VAL A 123 -19.03 11.90 -17.74
N ILE A 124 -18.95 12.30 -16.47
CA ILE A 124 -19.90 11.88 -15.44
C ILE A 124 -20.88 13.03 -15.22
N ASP A 125 -22.10 12.86 -15.73
CA ASP A 125 -23.21 13.75 -15.42
C ASP A 125 -23.95 13.20 -14.20
N VAL A 126 -23.83 13.91 -13.09
CA VAL A 126 -24.53 13.61 -11.82
C VAL A 126 -25.85 14.35 -11.70
N VAL A 127 -26.16 15.24 -12.64
CA VAL A 127 -27.36 16.05 -12.59
C VAL A 127 -28.54 15.19 -13.07
N PRO A 128 -29.66 15.14 -12.32
CA PRO A 128 -30.83 14.41 -12.78
C PRO A 128 -31.32 14.96 -14.12
N TYR A 129 -31.64 14.06 -15.05
CA TYR A 129 -32.21 14.44 -16.34
C TYR A 129 -33.44 15.34 -16.15
N GLY A 130 -33.44 16.53 -16.76
CA GLY A 130 -34.53 17.51 -16.65
C GLY A 130 -34.39 18.58 -15.55
N SER A 131 -33.27 18.62 -14.82
CA SER A 131 -33.02 19.64 -13.77
C SER A 131 -32.57 21.00 -14.29
N GLY A 132 -32.31 21.12 -15.60
CA GLY A 132 -31.90 22.39 -16.21
C GLY A 132 -33.05 23.40 -16.13
N LYS A 133 -32.84 24.51 -15.41
CA LYS A 133 -33.78 25.65 -15.40
C LYS A 133 -34.12 26.02 -16.85
N LYS A 134 -35.39 25.88 -17.23
CA LYS A 134 -35.93 26.49 -18.44
C LYS A 134 -35.83 28.02 -18.26
N TYR A 135 -34.96 28.65 -19.04
CA TYR A 135 -34.95 30.10 -19.23
C TYR A 135 -36.10 30.51 -20.15
#